data_AF-A0A3N5FKZ9-F1
#
_entry.id   AF-A0A3N5FKZ9-F1
#
_cell.length_a   1.000
_cell.length_b   1.000
_cell.length_c   1.000
_cell.angle_alpha   90.00
_cell.angle_beta   90.00
_cell.angle_gamma   90.00
#
_symmetry.space_group_name_H-M   'P 1'
#
loop_
_entity.id
_entity.type
_entity.pdbx_description
1 polymer ?
#
loop_
_entity_poly.entity_id
_entity_poly.type
_entity_poly.pdbx_seq_one_letter_code
_entity_poly.pdbx_strand_id
1 'polypeptide(L)'
;MTVPPSDPLDYRDLLAKLDREQERVRDENEWMRLDAEVEASANRVEREAREHFSGQIPGNAVRSVLPANSDPLGPQDPSRRARFTQHLAEIAEAAVLDQARLLSDPVDVESRTSGRESLSAGVGTACRGSCCRAGGDQAYLTEETMVRSLHAHPEWTLAQIMDAYLKHLPAETVLNSCIYHSATGCGLPRDLRSSTCNRYLCGKLKNLLAGLPEENPPPILAVMFDDGKWTRTALIGEKGVKVLAEEAPASDD
;
A
#
# COMPACT_ATOMS: atom_id res chain seq x y z
N MET A 1 32.76 9.37 -33.08
CA MET A 1 32.03 9.11 -31.83
C MET A 1 30.56 9.13 -32.15
N THR A 2 29.97 7.96 -32.38
CA THR A 2 28.53 7.79 -32.61
C THR A 2 27.88 7.52 -31.26
N VAL A 3 27.03 8.44 -30.80
CA VAL A 3 26.15 8.21 -29.66
C VAL A 3 25.24 7.03 -30.03
N PRO A 4 25.15 5.96 -29.24
CA PRO A 4 24.24 4.86 -29.54
C PRO A 4 22.81 5.40 -29.51
N PRO A 5 21.91 4.94 -30.40
CA PRO A 5 20.52 5.33 -30.33
C PRO A 5 19.96 4.89 -28.98
N SER A 6 19.47 5.84 -28.19
CA SER A 6 18.70 5.57 -26.98
C SER A 6 17.51 4.68 -27.36
N ASP A 7 17.42 3.50 -26.76
CA ASP A 7 16.37 2.53 -27.01
C ASP A 7 14.99 3.17 -26.73
N PRO A 8 14.03 3.17 -27.68
CA PRO A 8 12.69 3.72 -27.46
C PRO A 8 11.93 3.11 -26.29
N LEU A 9 12.32 1.90 -25.84
CA LEU A 9 11.76 1.23 -24.66
C LEU A 9 12.16 1.93 -23.35
N ASP A 10 13.39 2.48 -23.26
CA ASP A 10 13.92 3.15 -22.06
C ASP A 10 13.09 4.40 -21.70
N TYR A 11 12.67 5.18 -22.71
CA TYR A 11 11.94 6.42 -22.46
C TYR A 11 10.50 6.20 -21.95
N ARG A 12 9.80 5.15 -22.41
CA ARG A 12 8.45 4.85 -21.95
C ARG A 12 8.44 4.36 -20.50
N ASP A 13 9.43 3.55 -20.12
CA ASP A 13 9.60 3.11 -18.74
C ASP A 13 10.03 4.24 -17.83
N LEU A 14 10.90 5.14 -18.31
CA LEU A 14 11.28 6.34 -17.57
C LEU A 14 10.08 7.25 -17.33
N LEU A 15 9.25 7.50 -18.35
CA LEU A 15 8.04 8.29 -18.24
C LEU A 15 7.03 7.65 -17.29
N ALA A 16 6.79 6.33 -17.39
CA ALA A 16 5.89 5.65 -16.49
C ALA A 16 6.42 5.64 -15.03
N LYS A 17 7.74 5.54 -14.84
CA LYS A 17 8.40 5.71 -13.53
C LYS A 17 8.22 7.13 -13.00
N LEU A 18 8.38 8.14 -13.85
CA LEU A 18 8.17 9.56 -13.52
C LEU A 18 6.72 9.88 -13.20
N ASP A 19 5.75 9.38 -13.97
CA ASP A 19 4.32 9.61 -13.75
C ASP A 19 3.87 9.00 -12.41
N ARG A 20 4.29 7.77 -12.11
CA ARG A 20 4.03 7.14 -10.80
C ARG A 20 4.71 7.87 -9.66
N GLU A 21 5.93 8.36 -9.88
CA GLU A 21 6.66 9.16 -8.89
C GLU A 21 5.99 10.51 -8.67
N GLN A 22 5.46 11.13 -9.72
CA GLN A 22 4.69 12.37 -9.66
C GLN A 22 3.35 12.16 -8.96
N GLU A 23 2.65 11.04 -9.21
CA GLU A 23 1.44 10.66 -8.47
C GLU A 23 1.75 10.40 -6.99
N ARG A 24 2.84 9.69 -6.68
CA ARG A 24 3.32 9.48 -5.31
C ARG A 24 3.63 10.80 -4.62
N VAL A 25 4.31 11.72 -5.31
CA VAL A 25 4.64 13.06 -4.82
C VAL A 25 3.38 13.92 -4.70
N ARG A 26 2.40 13.76 -5.59
CA ARG A 26 1.11 14.46 -5.54
C ARG A 26 0.30 14.00 -4.35
N ASP A 27 0.18 12.70 -4.13
CA ASP A 27 -0.42 12.12 -2.91
C ASP A 27 0.30 12.67 -1.68
N GLU A 28 1.64 12.60 -1.63
CA GLU A 28 2.40 13.14 -0.51
C GLU A 28 2.17 14.65 -0.28
N ASN A 29 2.03 15.44 -1.33
CA ASN A 29 1.80 16.89 -1.26
C ASN A 29 0.35 17.27 -0.90
N GLU A 30 -0.62 16.52 -1.40
CA GLU A 30 -2.05 16.70 -1.13
C GLU A 30 -2.34 16.41 0.36
N TRP A 31 -1.72 15.38 0.92
CA TRP A 31 -1.83 15.05 2.35
C TRP A 31 -0.92 15.88 3.27
N MET A 32 0.16 16.48 2.76
CA MET A 32 0.95 17.46 3.52
C MET A 32 0.19 18.78 3.73
N ARG A 33 -0.72 19.13 2.81
CA ARG A 33 -1.69 20.22 2.98
C ARG A 33 -2.92 19.72 3.71
N LEU A 34 -2.72 19.22 4.93
CA LEU A 34 -3.86 18.98 5.80
C LEU A 34 -4.57 20.32 6.00
N ASP A 35 -5.78 20.43 5.47
CA ASP A 35 -6.60 21.61 5.65
C ASP A 35 -6.77 21.85 7.15
N ALA A 36 -6.79 23.12 7.57
CA ALA A 36 -7.03 23.49 8.97
C ALA A 36 -8.32 22.86 9.49
N GLU A 37 -9.29 22.61 8.60
CA GLU A 37 -10.53 21.91 8.90
C GLU A 37 -10.31 20.45 9.33
N VAL A 38 -9.41 19.71 8.67
CA VAL A 38 -9.12 18.31 9.00
C VAL A 38 -8.40 18.23 10.35
N GLU A 39 -7.42 19.10 10.63
CA GLU A 39 -6.78 19.13 11.95
C GLU A 39 -7.77 19.54 13.05
N ALA A 40 -8.63 20.54 12.81
CA ALA A 40 -9.65 20.94 13.76
C ALA A 40 -10.65 19.80 14.04
N SER A 41 -11.05 19.07 13.00
CA SER A 41 -11.88 17.87 13.12
C SER A 41 -11.17 16.78 13.92
N ALA A 42 -9.91 16.50 13.59
CA ALA A 42 -9.11 15.50 14.28
C ALA A 42 -8.95 15.80 15.77
N ASN A 43 -8.77 17.07 16.16
CA ASN A 43 -8.69 17.49 17.55
C ASN A 43 -10.01 17.26 18.30
N ARG A 44 -11.16 17.53 17.67
CA ARG A 44 -12.47 17.25 18.26
C ARG A 44 -12.67 15.75 18.46
N VAL A 45 -12.43 14.97 17.41
CA VAL A 45 -12.58 13.50 17.46
C VAL A 45 -11.63 12.87 18.46
N GLU A 46 -10.38 13.34 18.56
CA GLU A 46 -9.43 12.84 19.56
C GLU A 46 -9.96 13.06 20.98
N ARG A 47 -10.43 14.29 21.28
CA ARG A 47 -10.96 14.63 22.60
C ARG A 47 -12.15 13.73 22.95
N GLU A 48 -13.11 13.61 22.03
CA GLU A 48 -14.29 12.76 22.22
C GLU A 48 -13.92 11.29 22.42
N ALA A 49 -12.95 10.78 21.64
CA ALA A 49 -12.46 9.42 21.80
C ALA A 49 -11.77 9.22 23.16
N ARG A 50 -10.97 10.17 23.62
CA ARG A 50 -10.32 10.09 24.95
C ARG A 50 -11.31 10.17 26.10
N GLU A 51 -12.38 10.94 25.96
CA GLU A 51 -13.46 11.00 26.95
C GLU A 51 -14.24 9.68 26.98
N HIS A 52 -14.70 9.20 25.82
CA HIS A 52 -15.56 8.03 25.71
C HIS A 52 -14.83 6.70 25.94
N PHE A 53 -13.54 6.62 25.56
CA PHE A 53 -12.71 5.43 25.66
C PHE A 53 -11.52 5.61 26.63
N SER A 54 -11.66 6.46 27.65
CA SER A 54 -10.62 6.82 28.64
C SER A 54 -9.91 5.62 29.28
N GLY A 55 -10.59 4.49 29.50
CA GLY A 55 -10.01 3.26 30.04
C GLY A 55 -9.30 2.37 29.01
N GLN A 56 -9.39 2.70 27.72
CA GLN A 56 -8.85 1.90 26.62
C GLN A 56 -7.69 2.60 25.91
N ILE A 57 -7.64 3.94 25.94
CA ILE A 57 -6.59 4.73 25.31
C ILE A 57 -5.51 5.06 26.35
N PRO A 58 -4.27 4.55 26.19
CA PRO A 58 -3.17 4.87 27.09
C PRO A 58 -2.86 6.37 27.10
N GLY A 59 -2.49 6.91 28.26
CA GLY A 59 -2.14 8.34 28.40
C GLY A 59 -0.93 8.78 27.58
N ASN A 60 -0.02 7.85 27.27
CA ASN A 60 1.15 8.10 26.41
C ASN A 60 0.87 7.86 24.92
N ALA A 61 -0.37 7.54 24.52
CA ALA A 61 -0.70 7.31 23.12
C ALA A 61 -0.56 8.60 22.30
N VAL A 62 0.23 8.53 21.23
CA VAL A 62 0.50 9.67 20.33
C VAL A 62 -0.59 9.76 19.28
N ARG A 63 -1.23 10.92 19.16
CA ARG A 63 -2.24 11.17 18.11
C ARG A 63 -1.56 11.29 16.75
N SER A 64 -2.13 10.66 15.74
CA SER A 64 -1.75 10.88 14.33
C SER A 64 -2.98 11.01 13.44
N VAL A 65 -2.94 11.97 12.51
CA VAL A 65 -3.92 12.05 11.42
C VAL A 65 -3.41 11.26 10.23
N LEU A 66 -4.17 10.27 9.82
CA LEU A 66 -3.78 9.29 8.81
C LEU A 66 -4.86 9.16 7.74
N PRO A 67 -4.51 8.74 6.51
CA PRO A 67 -5.51 8.49 5.49
C PRO A 67 -6.29 7.21 5.82
N ALA A 68 -7.47 7.08 5.24
CA ALA A 68 -8.29 5.88 5.23
C ALA A 68 -8.69 5.52 3.80
N ASN A 69 -9.11 4.28 3.63
CA ASN A 69 -9.89 3.84 2.49
C ASN A 69 -11.26 3.35 3.01
N SER A 70 -12.31 3.95 2.46
CA SER A 70 -13.70 3.64 2.78
C SER A 70 -14.49 3.25 1.54
N ASP A 71 -13.81 3.01 0.41
CA ASP A 71 -14.44 2.51 -0.80
C ASP A 71 -15.11 1.15 -0.51
N PRO A 72 -16.31 0.91 -1.06
CA PRO A 72 -17.04 -0.32 -0.81
C PRO A 72 -16.39 -1.51 -1.52
N LEU A 73 -16.74 -2.71 -1.07
CA LEU A 73 -16.42 -3.94 -1.78
C LEU A 73 -17.43 -4.15 -2.92
N GLY A 74 -16.96 -4.58 -4.08
CA GLY A 74 -17.83 -4.96 -5.19
C GLY A 74 -17.20 -6.00 -6.11
N PRO A 75 -17.98 -6.60 -7.02
CA PRO A 75 -17.49 -7.60 -7.95
C PRO A 75 -16.41 -7.03 -8.89
N GLN A 76 -15.40 -7.83 -9.22
CA GLN A 76 -14.44 -7.43 -10.23
C GLN A 76 -15.06 -7.39 -11.63
N ASP A 77 -14.87 -6.27 -12.32
CA ASP A 77 -15.18 -6.14 -13.75
C ASP A 77 -14.30 -7.11 -14.58
N PRO A 78 -14.88 -7.98 -15.44
CA PRO A 78 -14.12 -8.84 -16.35
C PRO A 78 -13.13 -8.08 -17.25
N SER A 79 -13.47 -6.85 -17.67
CA SER A 79 -12.62 -6.00 -18.50
C SER A 79 -11.33 -5.62 -17.76
N ARG A 80 -11.44 -5.43 -16.45
CA ARG A 80 -10.33 -5.14 -15.55
C ARG A 80 -9.35 -6.30 -15.44
N ARG A 81 -9.89 -7.52 -15.29
CA ARG A 81 -9.09 -8.76 -15.27
C ARG A 81 -8.35 -8.96 -16.58
N ALA A 82 -8.99 -8.66 -17.70
CA ALA A 82 -8.37 -8.73 -19.02
C ALA A 82 -7.19 -7.75 -19.15
N ARG A 83 -7.39 -6.47 -18.76
CA ARG A 83 -6.30 -5.47 -18.75
C ARG A 83 -5.13 -5.87 -17.85
N PHE A 84 -5.41 -6.38 -16.64
CA PHE A 84 -4.35 -6.85 -15.76
C PHE A 84 -3.62 -8.07 -16.33
N THR A 85 -4.36 -9.03 -16.91
CA THR A 85 -3.74 -10.22 -17.53
C THR A 85 -2.82 -9.82 -18.66
N GLN A 86 -3.21 -8.84 -19.48
CA GLN A 86 -2.36 -8.30 -20.54
C GLN A 86 -1.12 -7.62 -19.95
N HIS A 87 -1.30 -6.69 -19.00
CA HIS A 87 -0.18 -6.00 -18.33
C HIS A 87 0.82 -6.99 -17.73
N LEU A 88 0.32 -8.01 -17.03
CA LEU A 88 1.14 -9.04 -16.39
C LEU A 88 1.93 -9.85 -17.43
N ALA A 89 1.31 -10.21 -18.56
CA ALA A 89 1.98 -10.91 -19.66
C ALA A 89 3.12 -10.05 -20.23
N GLU A 90 2.87 -8.77 -20.50
CA GLU A 90 3.87 -7.84 -21.03
C GLU A 90 5.10 -7.74 -20.10
N ILE A 91 4.90 -7.52 -18.80
CA ILE A 91 6.03 -7.40 -17.84
C ILE A 91 6.72 -8.73 -17.55
N ALA A 92 6.02 -9.87 -17.66
CA ALA A 92 6.59 -11.19 -17.44
C ALA A 92 7.42 -11.66 -18.65
N GLU A 93 6.96 -11.38 -19.88
CA GLU A 93 7.71 -11.64 -21.10
C GLU A 93 9.02 -10.84 -21.13
N ALA A 94 8.96 -9.55 -20.78
CA ALA A 94 10.14 -8.70 -20.66
C ALA A 94 11.15 -9.27 -19.64
N ALA A 95 10.66 -9.66 -18.46
CA ALA A 95 11.51 -10.22 -17.41
C ALA A 95 12.17 -11.55 -17.75
N VAL A 96 11.51 -12.43 -18.51
CA VAL A 96 12.12 -13.69 -18.98
C VAL A 96 13.30 -13.38 -19.93
N LEU A 97 13.17 -12.34 -20.77
CA LEU A 97 14.25 -11.91 -21.65
C LEU A 97 15.43 -11.30 -20.87
N ASP A 98 15.15 -10.60 -19.77
CA ASP A 98 16.16 -9.96 -18.92
C ASP A 98 16.83 -10.93 -17.91
N GLN A 99 16.09 -11.90 -17.36
CA GLN A 99 16.64 -12.92 -16.45
C GLN A 99 17.79 -13.70 -17.11
N ALA A 100 17.70 -13.96 -18.41
CA ALA A 100 18.79 -14.58 -19.17
C ALA A 100 20.12 -13.81 -19.07
N ARG A 101 20.10 -12.54 -18.63
CA ARG A 101 21.27 -11.64 -18.49
C ARG A 101 21.80 -11.50 -17.06
N LEU A 102 21.02 -11.85 -16.02
CA LEU A 102 21.26 -11.43 -14.62
C LEU A 102 21.58 -12.56 -13.62
N LEU A 103 21.97 -13.77 -14.04
CA LEU A 103 22.28 -14.92 -13.16
C LEU A 103 23.56 -14.76 -12.31
N SER A 104 23.78 -13.62 -11.66
CA SER A 104 24.93 -13.34 -10.79
C SER A 104 24.56 -12.25 -9.78
N ASP A 105 23.78 -12.58 -8.75
CA ASP A 105 24.00 -12.06 -7.38
C ASP A 105 22.99 -12.66 -6.38
N PRO A 106 23.40 -12.98 -5.16
CA PRO A 106 22.51 -13.54 -4.15
C PRO A 106 21.62 -12.47 -3.49
N VAL A 107 20.39 -12.86 -3.17
CA VAL A 107 19.38 -12.02 -2.49
C VAL A 107 19.45 -12.24 -0.98
N ASP A 108 19.54 -11.15 -0.23
CA ASP A 108 19.64 -11.16 1.23
C ASP A 108 18.28 -11.39 1.90
N VAL A 109 18.25 -12.22 2.95
CA VAL A 109 17.04 -12.65 3.67
C VAL A 109 16.95 -11.97 5.04
N GLU A 110 15.84 -11.26 5.21
CA GLU A 110 15.13 -10.77 6.42
C GLU A 110 15.90 -10.17 7.62
N SER A 111 15.46 -8.95 7.96
CA SER A 111 15.76 -8.24 9.21
C SER A 111 14.71 -8.53 10.28
N ARG A 112 15.17 -8.51 11.55
CA ARG A 112 14.33 -8.56 12.76
C ARG A 112 13.26 -7.48 12.71
N THR A 113 12.02 -7.85 13.03
CA THR A 113 10.90 -6.89 13.04
C THR A 113 10.99 -5.97 14.25
N SER A 114 11.26 -4.68 14.03
CA SER A 114 11.31 -3.67 15.10
C SER A 114 9.91 -3.30 15.60
N GLY A 115 9.84 -2.62 16.76
CA GLY A 115 8.60 -2.05 17.27
C GLY A 115 7.93 -1.07 16.28
N ARG A 116 8.74 -0.25 15.59
CA ARG A 116 8.27 0.66 14.53
C ARG A 116 7.69 -0.07 13.33
N GLU A 117 8.28 -1.18 12.91
CA GLU A 117 7.76 -1.99 11.79
C GLU A 117 6.39 -2.59 12.12
N SER A 118 6.22 -3.06 13.36
CA SER A 118 4.92 -3.56 13.85
C SER A 118 3.85 -2.47 13.86
N LEU A 119 4.18 -1.26 14.33
CA LEU A 119 3.27 -0.11 14.26
C LEU A 119 2.94 0.27 12.82
N SER A 120 3.93 0.28 11.93
CA SER A 120 3.74 0.57 10.51
C SER A 120 2.78 -0.42 9.85
N ALA A 121 2.95 -1.71 10.11
CA ALA A 121 2.04 -2.75 9.63
C ALA A 121 0.61 -2.53 10.17
N GLY A 122 0.50 -2.20 11.46
CA GLY A 122 -0.78 -1.85 12.10
C GLY A 122 -1.45 -0.64 11.45
N VAL A 123 -0.70 0.40 11.09
CA VAL A 123 -1.24 1.56 10.36
C VAL A 123 -1.74 1.14 8.97
N GLY A 124 -1.02 0.28 8.26
CA GLY A 124 -1.48 -0.27 6.98
C GLY A 124 -2.81 -1.03 7.08
N THR A 125 -2.97 -1.84 8.13
CA THR A 125 -4.24 -2.51 8.42
C THR A 125 -5.34 -1.51 8.79
N ALA A 126 -5.02 -0.55 9.66
CA ALA A 126 -5.97 0.40 10.17
C ALA A 126 -6.46 1.37 9.09
N CYS A 127 -5.63 1.78 8.12
CA CYS A 127 -6.04 2.63 7.00
C CYS A 127 -6.80 1.89 5.90
N ARG A 128 -6.88 0.55 5.98
CA ARG A 128 -7.47 -0.34 4.95
C ARG A 128 -6.90 -0.09 3.55
N GLY A 129 -5.59 0.09 3.43
CA GLY A 129 -4.94 0.15 2.12
C GLY A 129 -5.28 1.40 1.30
N SER A 130 -5.26 2.60 1.90
CA SER A 130 -5.43 3.86 1.16
C SER A 130 -4.45 3.99 -0.02
N CYS A 131 -3.19 3.58 0.16
CA CYS A 131 -2.18 3.54 -0.92
C CYS A 131 -2.48 2.54 -2.04
N CYS A 132 -3.43 1.62 -1.85
CA CYS A 132 -3.85 0.69 -2.90
C CYS A 132 -4.63 1.39 -4.02
N ARG A 133 -5.19 2.60 -3.80
CA ARG A 133 -5.89 3.38 -4.84
C ARG A 133 -5.03 3.62 -6.08
N ALA A 134 -3.83 4.13 -5.89
CA ALA A 134 -2.88 4.34 -6.98
C ALA A 134 -2.30 3.03 -7.58
N GLY A 135 -2.55 1.87 -6.97
CA GLY A 135 -2.17 0.58 -7.56
C GLY A 135 -3.06 0.15 -8.72
N GLY A 136 -4.33 0.57 -8.73
CA GLY A 136 -5.27 0.35 -9.83
C GLY A 136 -5.24 -1.05 -10.44
N ASP A 137 -5.23 -1.11 -11.77
CA ASP A 137 -5.26 -2.37 -12.53
C ASP A 137 -3.88 -3.01 -12.70
N GLN A 138 -2.81 -2.34 -12.28
CA GLN A 138 -1.43 -2.83 -12.47
C GLN A 138 -0.79 -3.34 -11.19
N ALA A 139 -1.38 -3.05 -10.03
CA ALA A 139 -0.91 -3.44 -8.70
C ALA A 139 0.54 -3.06 -8.38
N TYR A 140 1.03 -1.97 -9.00
CA TYR A 140 2.44 -1.58 -8.99
C TYR A 140 3.42 -2.68 -9.45
N LEU A 141 2.93 -3.70 -10.16
CA LEU A 141 3.78 -4.76 -10.70
C LEU A 141 4.52 -4.22 -11.92
N THR A 142 5.82 -4.51 -11.95
CA THR A 142 6.77 -4.08 -12.97
C THR A 142 7.59 -5.27 -13.46
N GLU A 143 8.34 -5.08 -14.54
CA GLU A 143 9.35 -6.05 -14.99
C GLU A 143 10.31 -6.43 -13.85
N GLU A 144 10.86 -5.45 -13.12
CA GLU A 144 11.73 -5.69 -11.95
C GLU A 144 11.06 -6.59 -10.88
N THR A 145 9.73 -6.54 -10.77
CA THR A 145 8.98 -7.43 -9.86
C THR A 145 8.96 -8.87 -10.39
N MET A 146 8.79 -9.04 -11.69
CA MET A 146 8.83 -10.35 -12.34
C MET A 146 10.24 -10.94 -12.31
N VAL A 147 11.29 -10.15 -12.61
CA VAL A 147 12.70 -10.59 -12.52
C VAL A 147 13.03 -11.10 -11.13
N ARG A 148 12.64 -10.37 -10.08
CA ARG A 148 12.83 -10.82 -8.69
C ARG A 148 12.09 -12.13 -8.41
N SER A 149 10.87 -12.28 -8.92
CA SER A 149 10.07 -13.50 -8.72
C SER A 149 10.73 -14.70 -9.41
N LEU A 150 11.19 -14.53 -10.65
CA LEU A 150 11.91 -15.57 -11.39
C LEU A 150 13.28 -15.87 -10.76
N HIS A 151 13.95 -14.89 -10.15
CA HIS A 151 15.18 -15.15 -9.40
C HIS A 151 14.93 -15.98 -8.12
N ALA A 152 13.83 -15.71 -7.42
CA ALA A 152 13.41 -16.50 -6.26
C ALA A 152 12.91 -17.90 -6.64
N HIS A 153 12.40 -18.04 -7.88
CA HIS A 153 11.86 -19.29 -8.43
C HIS A 153 12.43 -19.56 -9.83
N PRO A 154 13.71 -19.94 -9.97
CA PRO A 154 14.38 -20.12 -11.26
C PRO A 154 13.75 -21.21 -12.14
N GLU A 155 12.95 -22.09 -11.56
CA GLU A 155 12.21 -23.14 -12.26
C GLU A 155 10.93 -22.67 -12.95
N TRP A 156 10.48 -21.44 -12.69
CA TRP A 156 9.23 -20.94 -13.25
C TRP A 156 9.39 -20.59 -14.73
N THR A 157 8.53 -21.19 -15.54
CA THR A 157 8.22 -20.76 -16.90
C THR A 157 7.34 -19.51 -16.89
N LEU A 158 7.23 -18.83 -18.04
CA LEU A 158 6.29 -17.72 -18.24
C LEU A 158 4.86 -18.09 -17.81
N ALA A 159 4.38 -19.29 -18.16
CA ALA A 159 3.04 -19.74 -17.78
C ALA A 159 2.89 -19.91 -16.25
N GLN A 160 3.93 -20.38 -15.57
CA GLN A 160 3.89 -20.59 -14.12
C GLN A 160 3.95 -19.28 -13.33
N ILE A 161 4.75 -18.29 -13.76
CA ILE A 161 4.72 -16.97 -13.13
C ILE A 161 3.36 -16.30 -13.36
N MET A 162 2.79 -16.39 -14.57
CA MET A 162 1.45 -15.86 -14.84
C MET A 162 0.39 -16.48 -13.91
N ASP A 163 0.36 -17.82 -13.80
CA ASP A 163 -0.57 -18.52 -12.92
C ASP A 163 -0.37 -18.14 -11.44
N ALA A 164 0.89 -18.03 -11.00
CA ALA A 164 1.23 -17.66 -9.64
C ALA A 164 0.60 -16.34 -9.21
N TYR A 165 0.48 -15.36 -10.10
CA TYR A 165 -0.18 -14.07 -9.83
C TYR A 165 -1.70 -14.14 -10.05
N LEU A 166 -2.15 -14.67 -11.20
CA LEU A 166 -3.57 -14.66 -11.58
C LEU A 166 -4.48 -15.43 -10.60
N LYS A 167 -3.97 -16.51 -9.99
CA LYS A 167 -4.74 -17.30 -9.02
C LYS A 167 -5.09 -16.53 -7.74
N HIS A 168 -4.39 -15.42 -7.45
CA HIS A 168 -4.63 -14.57 -6.29
C HIS A 168 -5.62 -13.42 -6.54
N LEU A 169 -6.15 -13.30 -7.75
CA LEU A 169 -7.20 -12.31 -8.04
C LEU A 169 -8.48 -12.66 -7.26
N PRO A 170 -8.94 -11.78 -6.35
CA PRO A 170 -10.17 -12.04 -5.61
C PRO A 170 -11.39 -11.88 -6.52
N ALA A 171 -12.49 -12.55 -6.16
CA ALA A 171 -13.76 -12.41 -6.88
C ALA A 171 -14.35 -11.00 -6.73
N GLU A 172 -14.14 -10.40 -5.55
CA GLU A 172 -14.57 -9.05 -5.22
C GLU A 172 -13.36 -8.20 -4.80
N THR A 173 -13.39 -6.93 -5.15
CA THR A 173 -12.37 -5.94 -4.79
C THR A 173 -12.99 -4.71 -4.17
N VAL A 174 -12.21 -4.04 -3.33
CA VAL A 174 -12.48 -2.67 -2.95
C VAL A 174 -12.50 -1.82 -4.24
N LEU A 175 -13.63 -1.15 -4.48
CA LEU A 175 -13.83 -0.31 -5.66
C LEU A 175 -12.79 0.83 -5.66
N ASN A 176 -12.45 1.33 -6.86
CA ASN A 176 -11.45 2.40 -7.04
C ASN A 176 -10.07 2.10 -6.40
N SER A 177 -9.77 0.82 -6.15
CA SER A 177 -8.52 0.39 -5.50
C SER A 177 -7.72 -0.60 -6.33
N CYS A 178 -6.64 -1.15 -5.81
CA CYS A 178 -5.79 -2.14 -6.47
C CYS A 178 -6.56 -3.43 -6.80
N ILE A 179 -6.22 -4.10 -7.91
CA ILE A 179 -6.90 -5.32 -8.35
C ILE A 179 -6.76 -6.49 -7.36
N TYR A 180 -5.77 -6.47 -6.48
CA TYR A 180 -5.63 -7.46 -5.40
C TYR A 180 -6.27 -7.02 -4.07
N HIS A 181 -6.91 -5.84 -4.00
CA HIS A 181 -7.44 -5.33 -2.74
C HIS A 181 -8.79 -6.00 -2.41
N SER A 182 -8.74 -7.02 -1.56
CA SER A 182 -9.89 -7.77 -1.07
C SER A 182 -10.44 -7.20 0.25
N ALA A 183 -11.55 -7.76 0.73
CA ALA A 183 -12.15 -7.41 2.03
C ALA A 183 -11.20 -7.56 3.23
N THR A 184 -10.22 -8.46 3.14
CA THR A 184 -9.25 -8.74 4.21
C THR A 184 -7.87 -8.11 3.93
N GLY A 185 -7.79 -7.17 2.99
CA GLY A 185 -6.56 -6.53 2.54
C GLY A 185 -6.04 -7.14 1.24
N CYS A 186 -4.72 -7.07 1.02
CA CYS A 186 -4.13 -7.53 -0.24
C CYS A 186 -4.18 -9.07 -0.36
N GLY A 187 -4.87 -9.56 -1.38
CA GLY A 187 -4.99 -10.99 -1.71
C GLY A 187 -3.72 -11.60 -2.30
N LEU A 188 -2.74 -10.77 -2.69
CA LEU A 188 -1.44 -11.22 -3.16
C LEU A 188 -0.49 -11.47 -1.97
N PRO A 189 0.19 -12.63 -1.90
CA PRO A 189 1.23 -12.92 -0.90
C PRO A 189 2.37 -11.90 -0.90
N ARG A 190 3.02 -11.70 0.26
CA ARG A 190 4.00 -10.61 0.47
C ARG A 190 5.25 -10.75 -0.40
N ASP A 191 5.71 -11.97 -0.63
CA ASP A 191 6.80 -12.34 -1.53
C ASP A 191 6.53 -11.99 -3.00
N LEU A 192 5.26 -12.08 -3.43
CA LEU A 192 4.83 -11.73 -4.79
C LEU A 192 4.48 -10.24 -4.96
N ARG A 193 4.33 -9.48 -3.87
CA ARG A 193 4.04 -8.05 -3.95
C ARG A 193 5.22 -7.26 -4.53
N SER A 194 4.92 -6.14 -5.18
CA SER A 194 5.94 -5.17 -5.60
C SER A 194 6.72 -4.62 -4.40
N SER A 195 7.93 -4.12 -4.66
CA SER A 195 8.74 -3.42 -3.65
C SER A 195 8.00 -2.23 -3.06
N THR A 196 7.25 -1.49 -3.90
CA THR A 196 6.37 -0.40 -3.47
C THR A 196 5.36 -0.88 -2.44
N CYS A 197 4.59 -1.93 -2.74
CA CYS A 197 3.61 -2.49 -1.80
C CYS A 197 4.24 -2.95 -0.47
N ASN A 198 5.47 -3.47 -0.51
CA ASN A 198 6.15 -3.98 0.68
C ASN A 198 6.80 -2.91 1.55
N ARG A 199 7.13 -1.74 0.99
CA ARG A 199 7.94 -0.70 1.65
C ARG A 199 7.24 0.65 1.78
N TYR A 200 6.11 0.86 1.11
CA TYR A 200 5.45 2.16 1.10
C TYR A 200 5.00 2.57 2.50
N LEU A 201 5.35 3.80 2.86
CA LEU A 201 4.87 4.51 4.04
C LEU A 201 4.30 5.84 3.55
N CYS A 202 3.08 6.21 3.96
CA CYS A 202 2.56 7.54 3.63
C CYS A 202 3.39 8.63 4.34
N GLY A 203 3.43 9.84 3.80
CA GLY A 203 4.26 10.93 4.34
C GLY A 203 4.03 11.19 5.84
N LYS A 204 2.78 11.13 6.31
CA LYS A 204 2.42 11.28 7.73
C LYS A 204 2.98 10.16 8.60
N LEU A 205 2.90 8.91 8.13
CA LEU A 205 3.47 7.77 8.84
C LEU A 205 5.00 7.85 8.88
N LYS A 206 5.65 8.22 7.76
CA LYS A 206 7.11 8.46 7.73
C LYS A 206 7.53 9.48 8.79
N ASN A 207 6.85 10.63 8.80
CA ASN A 207 7.14 11.72 9.74
C ASN A 207 6.87 11.33 11.20
N LEU A 208 5.78 10.60 11.45
CA LEU A 208 5.47 10.09 12.78
C LEU A 208 6.56 9.12 13.26
N LEU A 209 6.88 8.10 12.47
CA LEU A 209 7.86 7.07 12.84
C LEU A 209 9.25 7.66 13.09
N ALA A 210 9.65 8.69 12.34
CA ALA A 210 10.92 9.38 12.56
C ALA A 210 11.06 9.98 13.97
N GLY A 211 9.94 10.35 14.61
CA GLY A 211 9.90 10.93 15.96
C GLY A 211 9.68 9.93 17.11
N LEU A 212 9.36 8.67 16.83
CA LEU A 212 9.12 7.64 17.85
C LEU A 212 10.39 6.86 18.16
N PRO A 213 10.60 6.23 19.32
CA PRO A 213 11.74 5.32 19.51
C PRO A 213 11.61 4.09 18.59
N GLU A 214 12.74 3.47 18.26
CA GLU A 214 12.79 2.27 17.39
C GLU A 214 12.21 1.04 18.09
N GLU A 215 12.60 0.86 19.35
CA GLU A 215 12.10 -0.18 20.25
C GLU A 215 11.06 0.40 21.21
N ASN A 216 10.00 -0.38 21.48
CA ASN A 216 8.89 -0.02 22.37
C ASN A 216 8.28 1.38 22.11
N PRO A 217 7.91 1.72 20.85
CA PRO A 217 7.23 2.97 20.57
C PRO A 217 5.88 3.06 21.29
N PRO A 218 5.45 4.26 21.74
CA PRO A 218 4.13 4.44 22.31
C PRO A 218 3.04 4.08 21.29
N PRO A 219 1.85 3.63 21.74
CA PRO A 219 0.72 3.38 20.86
C PRO A 219 0.33 4.64 20.08
N ILE A 220 -0.20 4.44 18.88
CA ILE A 220 -0.73 5.50 18.03
C ILE A 220 -2.26 5.53 18.19
N LEU A 221 -2.80 6.69 18.57
CA LEU A 221 -4.22 6.98 18.41
C LEU A 221 -4.41 7.60 17.02
N ALA A 222 -4.76 6.75 16.06
CA ALA A 222 -4.97 7.15 14.68
C ALA A 222 -6.38 7.71 14.51
N VAL A 223 -6.46 8.95 14.02
CA VAL A 223 -7.71 9.56 13.54
C VAL A 223 -7.64 9.61 12.03
N MET A 224 -8.52 8.88 11.38
CA MET A 224 -8.41 8.55 9.96
C MET A 224 -9.45 9.28 9.13
N PHE A 225 -8.98 9.79 8.00
CA PHE A 225 -9.79 10.57 7.08
C PHE A 225 -9.73 10.01 5.68
N ASP A 226 -10.87 10.05 5.01
CA ASP A 226 -11.00 9.75 3.60
C ASP A 226 -11.66 10.94 2.91
N ASP A 227 -11.01 11.50 1.90
CA ASP A 227 -11.46 12.70 1.19
C ASP A 227 -11.87 13.85 2.15
N GLY A 228 -11.04 14.12 3.17
CA GLY A 228 -11.26 15.15 4.18
C GLY A 228 -12.34 14.86 5.23
N LYS A 229 -13.08 13.75 5.11
CA LYS A 229 -14.10 13.32 6.08
C LYS A 229 -13.52 12.33 7.07
N TRP A 230 -13.88 12.47 8.35
CA TRP A 230 -13.49 11.49 9.35
C TRP A 230 -14.22 10.18 9.08
N THR A 231 -13.49 9.07 9.13
CA THR A 231 -14.07 7.74 8.87
C THR A 231 -13.83 6.76 9.99
N ARG A 232 -12.67 6.85 10.66
CA ARG A 232 -12.31 5.88 11.70
C ARG A 232 -11.38 6.46 12.74
N THR A 233 -11.52 5.99 13.97
CA THR A 233 -10.55 6.17 15.03
C THR A 233 -10.08 4.80 15.51
N ALA A 234 -8.77 4.58 15.53
CA ALA A 234 -8.19 3.30 15.93
C ALA A 234 -6.99 3.50 16.86
N LEU A 235 -6.84 2.59 17.82
CA LEU A 235 -5.64 2.46 18.63
C LEU A 235 -4.73 1.39 18.01
N ILE A 236 -3.48 1.74 17.77
CA ILE A 236 -2.48 0.89 17.12
C ILE A 236 -1.31 0.74 18.08
N GLY A 237 -0.96 -0.48 18.46
CA GLY A 237 0.14 -0.76 19.37
C GLY A 237 0.63 -2.19 19.25
N GLU A 238 1.40 -2.65 20.23
CA GLU A 238 1.94 -4.02 20.28
C GLU A 238 0.85 -5.09 20.22
N LYS A 239 -0.34 -4.81 20.78
CA LYS A 239 -1.49 -5.71 20.77
C LYS A 239 -2.23 -5.74 19.42
N GLY A 240 -1.71 -5.07 18.40
CA GLY A 240 -2.31 -4.94 17.08
C GLY A 240 -3.20 -3.70 16.96
N VAL A 241 -4.15 -3.77 16.03
CA VAL A 241 -5.08 -2.68 15.70
C VAL A 241 -6.40 -2.92 16.40
N LYS A 242 -6.88 -1.90 17.12
CA LYS A 242 -8.21 -1.86 17.69
C LYS A 242 -8.99 -0.65 17.16
N VAL A 243 -10.04 -0.91 16.39
CA VAL A 243 -10.99 0.14 16.00
C VAL A 243 -11.81 0.54 17.22
N LEU A 244 -11.81 1.84 17.53
CA LEU A 244 -12.55 2.41 18.66
C LEU A 244 -13.89 2.98 18.19
N ALA A 245 -13.88 3.70 17.07
CA ALA A 245 -15.05 4.28 16.44
C ALA A 245 -14.87 4.25 14.93
N GLU A 246 -15.98 4.12 14.20
CA GLU A 246 -16.02 4.14 12.74
C GLU A 246 -17.36 4.77 12.31
N GLU A 247 -17.34 5.57 11.25
CA GLU A 247 -18.55 6.08 10.63
C GLU A 247 -19.39 4.89 10.15
N ALA A 248 -20.69 4.87 10.46
CA ALA A 248 -21.55 3.82 9.95
C ALA A 248 -21.51 3.85 8.42
N PRO A 249 -21.45 2.69 7.73
CA PRO A 249 -21.55 2.68 6.29
C PRO A 249 -22.83 3.42 5.89
N ALA A 250 -22.74 4.32 4.90
CA ALA A 250 -23.91 4.97 4.35
C ALA A 250 -24.92 3.89 3.99
N SER A 251 -26.09 3.91 4.61
CA SER A 251 -27.18 3.01 4.26
C SER A 251 -27.61 3.37 2.84
N ASP A 252 -27.61 2.39 1.94
CA ASP A 252 -28.25 2.52 0.63
C ASP A 252 -29.77 2.69 0.85
N ASP A 253 -30.26 3.93 0.84
CA ASP A 253 -31.69 4.28 0.69
C ASP A 253 -32.09 4.30 -0.79
#